data_AF-A0A1X7SXI1-F1
#
_entry.id   AF-A0A1X7SXI1-F1
#
_cell.length_a   1.000
_cell.length_b   1.000
_cell.length_c   1.000
_cell.angle_alpha   90.00
_cell.angle_beta   90.00
_cell.angle_gamma   90.00
#
_symmetry.space_group_name_H-M   'P 1'
#
loop_
_entity.id
_entity.type
_entity.pdbx_description
1 polymer ?
#
loop_
_entity_poly.entity_id
_entity_poly.type
_entity_poly.pdbx_seq_one_letter_code
_entity_poly.pdbx_strand_id
1 'polypeptide(L)'
;MGTHWFCESGNPNPSWSYTLYTSDPLWDGQGCGSLESPCCNAPGIPWFHRDYGSTTTTDYIELRVCADGGYSVENSPLSFYEIYVK
;
A
#
# COMPACT_ATOMS: atom_id res chain seq x y z
N MET A 1 -6.30 11.09 -10.08
CA MET A 1 -6.46 10.13 -8.96
C MET A 1 -5.07 9.58 -8.64
N GLY A 2 -4.73 9.34 -7.37
CA GLY A 2 -3.47 8.66 -7.01
C GLY A 2 -2.24 9.52 -6.65
N THR A 3 -2.41 10.71 -6.06
CA THR A 3 -1.25 11.49 -5.53
C THR A 3 -0.79 11.02 -4.14
N HIS A 4 -1.54 10.10 -3.53
CA HIS A 4 -1.22 9.47 -2.26
C HIS A 4 -0.92 8.01 -2.55
N TRP A 5 0.36 7.68 -2.49
CA TRP A 5 0.86 6.32 -2.61
C TRP A 5 1.47 5.92 -1.28
N PHE A 6 1.33 4.64 -0.95
CA PHE A 6 2.13 4.01 0.09
C PHE A 6 3.18 3.15 -0.58
N CYS A 7 4.21 2.79 0.15
CA CYS A 7 5.28 1.99 -0.39
C CYS A 7 4.74 0.62 -0.81
N GLU A 8 4.67 0.40 -2.12
CA GLU A 8 4.35 -0.87 -2.73
C GLU A 8 5.50 -1.23 -3.64
N SER A 9 6.35 -2.17 -3.25
CA SER A 9 7.17 -2.88 -4.24
C SER A 9 6.87 -4.37 -4.29
N GLY A 10 6.32 -4.96 -3.22
CA GLY A 10 5.76 -6.33 -3.16
C GLY A 10 6.63 -7.44 -3.74
N ASN A 11 7.87 -7.16 -4.12
CA ASN A 11 8.79 -7.99 -4.87
C ASN A 11 10.21 -7.66 -4.38
N PRO A 12 10.82 -8.56 -3.60
CA PRO A 12 12.18 -8.35 -3.07
C PRO A 12 13.27 -8.61 -4.11
N ASN A 13 12.91 -8.90 -5.36
CA ASN A 13 13.84 -9.33 -6.40
C ASN A 13 14.07 -8.23 -7.45
N PRO A 14 15.27 -8.19 -8.05
CA PRO A 14 15.60 -7.22 -9.11
C PRO A 14 14.83 -7.46 -10.43
N SER A 15 14.18 -8.62 -10.56
CA SER A 15 13.36 -9.01 -11.72
C SER A 15 11.90 -9.15 -11.33
N TRP A 16 11.00 -8.79 -12.25
CA TRP A 16 9.57 -8.98 -12.05
C TRP A 16 9.14 -10.43 -12.36
N SER A 17 8.08 -10.89 -11.70
CA SER A 17 7.44 -12.19 -11.94
C SER A 17 5.93 -12.05 -11.66
N TYR A 18 5.10 -12.88 -12.29
CA TYR A 18 3.67 -13.00 -11.98
C TYR A 18 3.47 -13.78 -10.68
N THR A 19 3.96 -13.23 -9.58
CA THR A 19 3.94 -13.86 -8.26
C THR A 19 3.55 -12.84 -7.22
N LEU A 20 2.56 -13.18 -6.39
CA LEU A 20 2.22 -12.42 -5.20
C LEU A 20 3.13 -12.88 -4.05
N TYR A 21 4.02 -12.03 -3.56
CA TYR A 21 4.97 -12.36 -2.49
C TYR A 21 4.36 -12.10 -1.10
N THR A 22 3.41 -12.94 -0.69
CA THR A 22 2.73 -12.78 0.62
C THR A 22 3.65 -13.01 1.83
N SER A 23 4.84 -13.58 1.63
CA SER A 23 5.84 -13.81 2.67
C SER A 23 6.72 -12.60 2.96
N ASP A 24 6.63 -11.54 2.15
CA ASP A 24 7.43 -10.32 2.29
C ASP A 24 6.53 -9.08 2.45
N PRO A 25 5.87 -8.94 3.61
CA PRO A 25 4.96 -7.84 3.87
C PRO A 25 5.74 -6.55 4.17
N LEU A 26 6.12 -5.79 3.15
CA LEU A 26 6.84 -4.51 3.27
C LEU A 26 6.28 -3.51 4.27
N TRP A 27 4.97 -3.57 4.52
CA TRP A 27 4.30 -2.68 5.44
C TRP A 27 4.69 -2.95 6.89
N ASP A 28 5.24 -4.11 7.28
CA ASP A 28 5.63 -4.36 8.68
C ASP A 28 7.01 -3.79 9.07
N GLY A 29 7.77 -3.27 8.09
CA GLY A 29 9.11 -2.72 8.28
C GLY A 29 10.15 -3.77 8.71
N GLN A 30 9.87 -5.06 8.53
CA GLN A 30 10.76 -6.17 8.84
C GLN A 30 11.21 -6.86 7.55
N GLY A 31 12.32 -7.60 7.61
CA GLY A 31 12.77 -8.45 6.50
C GLY A 31 13.22 -7.71 5.23
N CYS A 32 13.18 -6.38 5.21
CA CYS A 32 13.36 -5.60 4.00
C CYS A 32 14.74 -5.83 3.36
N GLY A 33 14.73 -6.23 2.09
CA GLY A 33 15.93 -6.29 1.27
C GLY A 33 16.50 -4.90 0.96
N SER A 34 17.69 -4.87 0.38
CA SER A 34 18.32 -3.61 -0.06
C SER A 34 17.45 -2.84 -1.07
N LEU A 35 16.71 -3.58 -1.92
CA LEU A 35 15.78 -3.04 -2.91
C LEU A 35 14.54 -2.38 -2.28
N GLU A 36 14.24 -2.72 -1.04
CA GLU A 36 13.02 -2.31 -0.32
C GLU A 36 13.34 -1.32 0.80
N SER A 37 14.62 -0.96 0.96
CA SER A 37 15.09 -0.06 2.02
C SER A 37 14.37 1.30 2.06
N PRO A 38 13.92 1.92 0.95
CA PRO A 38 13.13 3.15 1.02
C PRO A 38 11.78 2.95 1.72
N CYS A 39 11.22 1.75 1.65
CA CYS A 39 9.93 1.39 2.23
C CYS A 39 10.04 0.90 3.68
N CYS A 40 11.19 0.34 4.06
CA CYS A 40 11.38 -0.29 5.36
C CYS A 40 11.22 0.66 6.55
N ASN A 41 11.50 1.96 6.35
CA ASN A 41 11.36 2.99 7.37
C ASN A 41 10.35 4.07 6.95
N ALA A 42 9.37 3.70 6.10
CA ALA A 42 8.35 4.64 5.66
C ALA A 42 7.50 5.10 6.86
N PRO A 43 7.22 6.40 7.01
CA PRO A 43 6.29 6.87 8.03
C PRO A 43 4.92 6.23 7.85
N GLY A 44 4.29 5.80 8.95
CA GLY A 44 2.95 5.23 8.96
C GLY A 44 2.89 3.70 8.98
N ILE A 45 4.00 2.98 8.79
CA ILE A 45 4.03 1.53 9.02
C ILE A 45 3.47 1.18 10.42
N PRO A 46 2.62 0.13 10.56
CA PRO A 46 2.33 -0.88 9.55
C PRO A 46 1.13 -0.64 8.63
N TRP A 47 0.48 0.52 8.74
CA TRP A 47 -0.76 0.80 8.01
C TRP A 47 -0.58 1.94 7.02
N PHE A 48 -1.15 1.79 5.83
CA PHE A 48 -1.43 3.00 5.07
C PHE A 48 -2.49 3.82 5.84
N HIS A 49 -2.04 4.87 6.51
CA HIS A 49 -2.89 5.77 7.27
C HIS A 49 -2.89 7.15 6.60
N ARG A 50 -4.10 7.66 6.33
CA ARG A 50 -4.30 9.00 5.83
C ARG A 50 -5.19 9.79 6.76
N ASP A 51 -4.58 10.76 7.44
CA ASP A 51 -5.30 11.83 8.12
C ASP A 51 -5.55 12.99 7.14
N TYR A 52 -6.80 13.43 7.05
CA TYR A 52 -7.20 14.57 6.21
C TYR A 52 -7.07 15.92 6.95
N GLY A 53 -6.69 15.91 8.24
CA GLY A 53 -6.39 17.10 9.05
C GLY A 53 -7.61 17.94 9.42
N SER A 54 -8.81 17.53 8.99
CA SER A 54 -10.09 18.16 9.31
C SER A 54 -10.94 17.21 10.13
N THR A 55 -11.53 17.72 11.21
CA THR A 55 -12.53 16.98 12.00
C THR A 55 -13.90 16.99 11.35
N THR A 56 -14.09 17.74 10.26
CA THR A 56 -15.35 17.79 9.51
C THR A 56 -15.09 17.71 8.01
N THR A 57 -15.92 16.94 7.32
CA THR A 57 -15.96 16.93 5.86
C THR A 57 -17.42 16.81 5.42
N THR A 58 -17.77 17.48 4.32
CA THR A 58 -19.05 17.26 3.62
C THR A 58 -18.88 16.30 2.44
N ASP A 59 -17.65 15.93 2.11
CA ASP A 59 -17.33 15.08 0.99
C ASP A 59 -17.53 13.61 1.36
N TYR A 60 -17.86 12.80 0.34
CA TYR A 60 -17.87 11.35 0.50
C TYR A 60 -16.44 10.84 0.68
N ILE A 61 -16.24 10.01 1.70
CA ILE A 61 -14.99 9.26 1.89
C ILE A 61 -15.13 7.94 1.13
N GLU A 62 -14.19 7.67 0.23
CA GLU A 62 -14.16 6.46 -0.58
C GLU A 62 -12.72 5.92 -0.66
N LEU A 63 -12.56 4.61 -0.51
CA LEU A 63 -11.34 3.90 -0.85
C LEU A 63 -11.51 3.28 -2.24
N ARG A 64 -10.63 3.62 -3.18
CA ARG A 64 -10.57 2.99 -4.50
C ARG A 64 -9.25 2.23 -4.65
N VAL A 65 -9.33 0.94 -4.95
CA VAL A 65 -8.19 0.14 -5.39
C VAL A 65 -8.22 0.14 -6.92
N CYS A 66 -7.19 0.74 -7.53
CA CYS A 66 -7.08 0.88 -8.98
C CYS A 66 -5.90 0.03 -9.48
N ALA A 67 -6.08 -0.59 -10.64
CA ALA A 67 -5.04 -1.27 -11.39
C ALA A 67 -5.12 -0.77 -12.84
N ASP A 68 -3.98 -0.60 -13.52
CA ASP A 68 -3.89 -0.22 -14.93
C ASP A 68 -3.37 -1.35 -15.82
N GLY A 69 -2.91 -2.46 -15.22
CA GLY A 69 -2.54 -3.70 -15.86
C GLY A 69 -3.72 -4.65 -16.13
N GLY A 70 -3.46 -5.66 -16.98
CA GLY A 70 -4.40 -6.76 -17.20
C GLY A 70 -4.55 -7.67 -15.98
N TYR A 71 -5.59 -8.52 -15.97
CA TYR A 71 -5.95 -9.42 -14.85
C TYR A 71 -4.81 -10.28 -14.27
N SER A 72 -3.72 -10.49 -15.02
CA SER A 72 -2.61 -11.34 -14.64
C SER A 72 -1.40 -10.60 -14.06
N VAL A 73 -1.35 -9.26 -14.10
CA VAL A 73 -0.08 -8.53 -13.91
C VAL A 73 -0.04 -7.61 -12.70
N GLU A 74 -1.20 -7.20 -12.18
CA GLU A 74 -1.30 -6.30 -11.02
C GLU A 74 -2.30 -6.88 -10.02
N ASN A 75 -1.76 -7.44 -8.94
CA ASN A 75 -2.56 -7.99 -7.85
C ASN A 75 -2.37 -7.13 -6.60
N SER A 76 -3.39 -6.36 -6.23
CA SER A 76 -3.41 -5.55 -5.01
C SER A 76 -4.43 -6.10 -4.02
N PRO A 77 -4.11 -7.20 -3.31
CA PRO A 77 -5.06 -7.82 -2.37
C PRO A 77 -5.39 -6.86 -1.22
N LEU A 78 -6.68 -6.61 -1.01
CA LEU A 78 -7.18 -5.85 0.13
C LEU A 78 -7.77 -6.81 1.16
N SER A 79 -7.08 -7.01 2.28
CA SER A 79 -7.56 -7.88 3.35
C SER A 79 -8.56 -7.16 4.26
N PHE A 80 -8.27 -5.90 4.62
CA PHE A 80 -9.16 -5.08 5.42
C PHE A 80 -8.88 -3.59 5.22
N TYR A 81 -9.86 -2.76 5.55
CA TYR A 81 -9.75 -1.32 5.62
C TYR A 81 -10.67 -0.81 6.73
N GLU A 82 -10.31 0.34 7.30
CA GLU A 82 -11.09 1.00 8.33
C GLU A 82 -11.26 2.47 7.96
N ILE A 83 -12.47 3.01 8.16
CA ILE A 83 -12.76 4.42 7.97
C ILE A 83 -13.25 4.95 9.31
N TYR A 84 -12.47 5.87 9.87
CA TYR A 84 -12.77 6.49 11.16
C TYR A 84 -13.44 7.85 10.93
N VAL A 85 -14.65 8.00 11.47
CA VAL A 85 -15.37 9.29 11.54
C VAL A 85 -15.55 9.61 13.01
N LYS A 86 -15.06 10.78 13.44
CA LYS A 86 -15.09 11.22 14.84
C LYS A 86 -16.31 12.06 15.16
#